data_AF-M1PKD6-F1
#
_entry.id   AF-M1PKD6-F1
#
_cell.length_a   1.000
_cell.length_b   1.000
_cell.length_c   1.000
_cell.angle_alpha   90.00
_cell.angle_beta   90.00
_cell.angle_gamma   90.00
#
_symmetry.space_group_name_H-M   'P 1'
#
loop_
_entity.id
_entity.type
_entity.pdbx_description
1 polymer ?
#
loop_
_entity_poly.entity_id
_entity_poly.type
_entity_poly.pdbx_seq_one_letter_code
_entity_poly.pdbx_strand_id
1 'polypeptide(L)'
;MDTSTIDALFTPEALQQLFPKERTNDFFEALFGDADEGAYDIELGYGGVKGNNLTMELKLHERPGCCLACNLTQGLPQVFSRHPIINVSGLVADVNKLLGDNVKCKEWSLGYTEQRQKEMHVIPINITLD
;
A
#
# COMPACT_ATOMS: atom_id res chain seq x y z
N MET A 1 -16.04 -4.75 17.83
CA MET A 1 -15.43 -3.92 16.78
C MET A 1 -16.47 -3.70 15.71
N ASP A 2 -16.96 -2.48 15.59
CA ASP A 2 -17.87 -2.09 14.51
C ASP A 2 -17.04 -1.80 13.27
N THR A 3 -16.96 -2.78 12.36
CA THR A 3 -16.17 -2.66 11.12
C THR A 3 -16.63 -1.47 10.27
N SER A 4 -17.91 -1.09 10.36
CA SER A 4 -18.47 0.09 9.69
C SER A 4 -17.86 1.42 10.15
N THR A 5 -17.43 1.54 11.41
CA THR A 5 -16.75 2.75 11.90
C THR A 5 -15.35 2.84 11.33
N ILE A 6 -14.67 1.69 11.23
CA ILE A 6 -13.33 1.63 10.64
C ILE A 6 -13.36 1.97 9.15
N ASP A 7 -14.37 1.45 8.43
CA ASP A 7 -14.59 1.75 7.01
C ASP A 7 -14.70 3.26 6.75
N ALA A 8 -15.45 3.96 7.60
CA ALA A 8 -15.68 5.40 7.49
C ALA A 8 -14.42 6.24 7.73
N LEU A 9 -13.39 5.68 8.38
CA LEU A 9 -12.12 6.35 8.62
C LEU A 9 -11.20 6.36 7.39
N PHE A 10 -11.31 5.34 6.53
CA PHE A 10 -10.44 5.18 5.35
C PHE A 10 -11.04 5.80 4.09
N THR A 11 -11.34 7.09 4.17
CA THR A 11 -11.78 7.86 3.00
C THR A 11 -10.64 8.01 1.98
N PRO A 12 -10.94 8.26 0.69
CA PRO A 12 -9.91 8.50 -0.32
C PRO A 12 -8.92 9.60 0.08
N GLU A 13 -9.40 10.65 0.73
CA GLU A 13 -8.57 11.75 1.24
C GLU A 13 -7.64 11.30 2.38
N ALA A 14 -8.13 10.45 3.29
CA ALA A 14 -7.30 9.86 4.34
C ALA A 14 -6.24 8.93 3.76
N LEU A 15 -6.61 8.09 2.79
CA LEU A 15 -5.68 7.18 2.10
C LEU A 15 -4.59 7.95 1.34
N GLN A 16 -4.95 9.05 0.67
CA GLN A 16 -4.00 9.92 -0.02
C GLN A 16 -3.06 10.65 0.95
N GLN A 17 -3.54 11.03 2.14
CA GLN A 17 -2.67 11.60 3.18
C GLN A 17 -1.72 10.55 3.78
N LEU A 18 -2.22 9.32 3.99
CA LEU A 18 -1.44 8.20 4.48
C LEU A 18 -0.37 7.75 3.48
N PHE A 19 -0.65 7.81 2.19
CA PHE A 19 0.25 7.46 1.11
C PHE A 19 0.05 8.41 -0.09
N PRO A 20 0.74 9.57 -0.09
CA PRO A 20 0.63 10.51 -1.19
C PRO A 20 1.29 9.95 -2.44
N LYS A 21 0.72 10.26 -3.60
CA LYS A 21 1.23 9.86 -4.92
C LYS A 21 2.71 10.19 -5.12
N GLU A 22 3.21 11.25 -4.48
CA GLU A 22 4.60 11.69 -4.51
C GLU A 22 5.57 10.62 -3.99
N ARG A 23 5.15 9.77 -3.03
CA ARG A 23 6.00 8.66 -2.55
C ARG A 23 6.44 7.72 -3.66
N THR A 24 5.61 7.56 -4.69
CA THR A 24 5.97 6.78 -5.87
C THR A 24 7.16 7.44 -6.58
N ASN A 25 7.09 8.75 -6.79
CA ASN A 25 8.14 9.50 -7.46
C ASN A 25 9.43 9.46 -6.63
N ASP A 26 9.36 9.71 -5.32
CA ASP A 26 10.51 9.57 -4.42
C ASP A 26 11.13 8.17 -4.47
N PHE A 27 10.29 7.12 -4.57
CA PHE A 27 10.75 5.74 -4.66
C PHE A 27 11.56 5.50 -5.95
N PHE A 28 11.04 5.94 -7.10
CA PHE A 28 11.75 5.77 -8.38
C PHE A 28 12.96 6.69 -8.51
N GLU A 29 12.88 7.92 -8.01
CA GLU A 29 14.00 8.85 -7.96
C GLU A 29 15.15 8.28 -7.11
N ALA A 30 14.85 7.64 -5.97
CA ALA A 30 15.89 7.00 -5.16
C ALA A 30 16.49 5.74 -5.82
N LEU A 31 15.73 5.03 -6.66
CA LEU A 31 16.20 3.81 -7.33
C LEU A 31 16.96 4.09 -8.64
N PHE A 32 16.47 5.04 -9.43
CA PHE A 32 16.94 5.31 -10.79
C PHE A 32 17.55 6.70 -10.97
N GLY A 33 17.41 7.58 -9.97
CA GLY A 33 17.82 8.98 -10.07
C GLY A 33 16.83 9.88 -10.82
N ASP A 34 15.73 9.29 -11.32
CA ASP A 34 14.69 9.98 -12.08
C ASP A 34 13.34 9.29 -11.84
N ALA A 35 12.30 10.09 -11.58
CA ALA A 35 10.96 9.58 -11.30
C ALA A 35 10.17 9.18 -12.57
N ASP A 36 10.55 9.67 -13.74
CA ASP A 36 9.90 9.38 -15.04
C ASP A 36 10.27 7.96 -15.51
N GLU A 37 11.45 7.47 -15.13
CA GLU A 37 11.87 6.06 -15.28
C GLU A 37 11.01 5.08 -14.47
N GLY A 38 10.08 5.59 -13.66
CA GLY A 38 9.12 4.78 -12.91
C GLY A 38 8.17 4.03 -13.83
N ALA A 39 8.09 2.71 -13.68
CA ALA A 39 7.21 1.88 -14.50
C ALA A 39 5.72 1.95 -14.08
N TYR A 40 5.42 2.51 -12.90
CA TYR A 40 4.08 2.51 -12.32
C TYR A 40 3.87 3.57 -11.26
N ASP A 41 2.61 3.85 -10.94
CA ASP A 41 2.19 4.64 -9.78
C ASP A 41 1.68 3.76 -8.66
N ILE A 42 2.03 4.08 -7.42
CA ILE A 42 1.59 3.38 -6.21
C ILE A 42 0.50 4.21 -5.53
N GLU A 43 -0.67 3.62 -5.36
CA GLU A 43 -1.79 4.19 -4.62
C GLU A 43 -2.17 3.28 -3.45
N LEU A 44 -2.48 3.87 -2.29
CA LEU A 44 -3.05 3.12 -1.18
C LEU A 44 -4.56 2.98 -1.34
N GLY A 45 -5.01 1.74 -1.37
CA GLY A 45 -6.40 1.33 -1.28
C GLY A 45 -6.74 0.72 0.08
N TYR A 46 -8.02 0.81 0.42
CA TYR A 46 -8.59 0.08 1.54
C TYR A 46 -9.36 -1.14 1.01
N GLY A 47 -8.98 -2.33 1.48
CA GLY A 47 -9.53 -3.62 1.05
C GLY A 47 -10.63 -4.17 1.96
N GLY A 48 -10.93 -3.50 3.08
CA GLY A 48 -11.95 -3.91 4.04
C GLY A 48 -11.39 -4.40 5.38
N VAL A 49 -12.27 -4.46 6.38
CA VAL A 49 -12.01 -5.13 7.68
C VAL A 49 -12.89 -6.35 7.81
N LYS A 50 -12.27 -7.48 8.17
CA LYS A 50 -12.97 -8.74 8.44
C LYS A 50 -12.58 -9.28 9.81
N GLY A 51 -13.48 -9.15 10.78
CA GLY A 51 -13.22 -9.53 12.17
C GLY A 51 -12.08 -8.68 12.74
N ASN A 52 -10.97 -9.34 13.08
CA ASN A 52 -9.76 -8.72 13.61
C ASN A 52 -8.68 -8.51 12.54
N ASN A 53 -9.00 -8.62 11.24
CA ASN A 53 -8.02 -8.41 10.18
C ASN A 53 -8.44 -7.24 9.30
N LEU A 54 -7.60 -6.21 9.26
CA LEU A 54 -7.70 -5.08 8.35
C LEU A 54 -6.84 -5.36 7.11
N THR A 55 -7.46 -5.33 5.94
CA THR A 55 -6.76 -5.49 4.67
C THR A 55 -6.63 -4.12 4.00
N MET A 56 -5.39 -3.68 3.79
CA MET A 56 -5.07 -2.55 2.90
C MET A 56 -4.53 -3.10 1.59
N GLU A 57 -4.54 -2.31 0.53
CA GLU A 57 -4.08 -2.74 -0.80
C GLU A 57 -3.13 -1.68 -1.36
N LEU A 58 -1.89 -2.03 -1.68
CA LEU A 58 -1.02 -1.16 -2.50
C LEU A 58 -1.34 -1.43 -3.97
N LYS A 59 -2.06 -0.51 -4.59
CA LYS A 59 -2.43 -0.57 -5.99
C LYS A 59 -1.29 -0.02 -6.84
N LEU A 60 -0.83 -0.83 -7.78
CA LEU A 60 0.20 -0.50 -8.74
C LEU A 60 -0.49 -0.24 -10.09
N HIS A 61 -0.48 1.01 -10.51
CA HIS A 61 -1.04 1.47 -11.77
C HIS A 61 0.07 1.57 -12.81
N GLU A 62 -0.02 0.76 -13.87
CA GLU A 62 0.97 0.79 -14.95
C GLU A 62 1.02 2.17 -15.63
N ARG A 63 2.23 2.70 -15.85
CA ARG A 63 2.43 3.92 -16.64
C ARG A 63 2.51 3.59 -18.14
N PRO A 64 2.01 4.47 -19.02
CA PRO A 64 1.96 4.21 -20.45
C PRO A 64 3.36 3.94 -21.02
N GLY A 65 3.53 2.78 -21.66
CA GLY A 65 4.81 2.37 -22.27
C GLY A 65 5.74 1.56 -21.36
N CYS A 66 5.43 1.41 -20.07
CA CYS A 66 6.18 0.56 -19.15
C CYS A 66 5.37 -0.70 -18.81
N CYS A 67 5.82 -1.88 -19.23
CA CYS A 67 5.10 -3.12 -18.91
C CYS A 67 5.36 -3.52 -17.45
N LEU A 68 4.36 -3.39 -16.59
CA LEU A 68 4.42 -3.73 -15.17
C LEU A 68 4.78 -5.21 -14.97
N ALA A 69 4.19 -6.08 -15.79
CA ALA A 69 4.43 -7.52 -15.73
C ALA A 69 5.88 -7.89 -16.07
N CYS A 70 6.54 -7.11 -16.94
CA CYS A 70 7.96 -7.31 -17.26
C CYS A 70 8.89 -6.79 -16.14
N ASN A 71 8.51 -5.72 -15.45
CA ASN A 71 9.26 -5.16 -14.33
C ASN A 71 8.96 -5.83 -12.97
N LEU A 72 7.91 -6.66 -12.88
CA LEU A 72 7.59 -7.49 -11.72
C LEU A 72 8.52 -8.70 -11.65
N THR A 73 9.81 -8.45 -11.36
CA THR A 73 10.72 -9.52 -10.97
C THR A 73 10.35 -10.00 -9.57
N GLN A 74 10.24 -11.31 -9.38
CA GLN A 74 9.79 -11.94 -8.14
C GLN A 74 10.52 -11.35 -6.92
N GLY A 75 9.79 -10.68 -6.02
CA GLY A 75 10.38 -10.07 -4.82
C GLY A 75 9.95 -8.63 -4.54
N LEU A 76 9.10 -8.01 -5.36
CA LEU A 76 8.61 -6.65 -5.12
C LEU A 76 8.01 -6.43 -3.71
N PRO A 77 7.20 -7.36 -3.16
CA PRO A 77 6.75 -7.24 -1.76
C PRO A 77 7.90 -7.19 -0.75
N GLN A 78 9.00 -7.91 -1.00
CA GLN A 78 10.19 -7.88 -0.12
C GLN A 78 10.93 -6.54 -0.22
N VAL A 79 11.02 -5.96 -1.43
CA VAL A 79 11.59 -4.63 -1.63
C VAL A 79 10.78 -3.59 -0.86
N PHE A 80 9.45 -3.58 -1.05
CA PHE A 80 8.56 -2.62 -0.40
C PHE A 80 8.61 -2.72 1.13
N SER A 81 8.68 -3.95 1.67
CA SER A 81 8.81 -4.18 3.11
C SER A 81 10.06 -3.54 3.71
N ARG A 82 11.14 -3.45 2.94
CA ARG A 82 12.45 -2.96 3.41
C ARG A 82 12.76 -1.53 2.93
N HIS A 83 11.93 -0.95 2.06
CA HIS A 83 12.23 0.33 1.45
C HIS A 83 11.87 1.50 2.37
N PRO A 84 12.81 2.40 2.70
CA PRO A 84 12.57 3.50 3.63
C PRO A 84 11.58 4.55 3.10
N ILE A 85 11.39 4.63 1.78
CA ILE A 85 10.46 5.60 1.15
C ILE A 85 9.03 5.07 1.11
N ILE A 86 8.84 3.80 0.73
CA ILE A 86 7.51 3.17 0.78
C ILE A 86 7.05 3.08 2.23
N ASN A 87 7.98 2.72 3.12
CA ASN A 87 7.80 2.72 4.57
C ASN A 87 6.50 2.05 5.01
N VAL A 88 6.28 0.80 4.59
CA VAL A 88 5.04 0.07 4.92
C VAL A 88 4.83 -0.04 6.43
N SER A 89 5.90 -0.21 7.21
CA SER A 89 5.85 -0.18 8.67
C SER A 89 5.33 1.15 9.22
N GLY A 90 5.84 2.27 8.70
CA GLY A 90 5.35 3.61 9.03
C GLY A 90 3.89 3.80 8.64
N LEU A 91 3.50 3.33 7.44
CA LEU A 91 2.12 3.37 6.99
C LEU A 91 1.18 2.62 7.95
N VAL A 92 1.55 1.42 8.39
CA VAL A 92 0.77 0.66 9.38
C VAL A 92 0.69 1.40 10.72
N ALA A 93 1.76 2.08 11.12
CA ALA A 93 1.75 2.91 12.33
C ALA A 93 0.83 4.14 12.20
N ASP A 94 0.78 4.79 11.03
CA ASP A 94 -0.14 5.90 10.79
C ASP A 94 -1.60 5.43 10.68
N VAL A 95 -1.84 4.27 10.06
CA VAL A 95 -3.14 3.58 10.11
C VAL A 95 -3.56 3.32 11.55
N ASN A 96 -2.65 2.81 12.38
CA ASN A 96 -2.90 2.58 13.81
C ASN A 96 -3.26 3.88 14.55
N LYS A 97 -2.59 5.00 14.26
CA LYS A 97 -2.96 6.30 14.83
C LYS A 97 -4.34 6.74 14.39
N LEU A 98 -4.70 6.47 13.14
CA LEU A 98 -5.99 6.86 12.56
C LEU A 98 -7.15 6.05 13.16
N LEU A 99 -6.93 4.78 13.48
CA LEU A 99 -7.85 3.93 14.27
C LEU A 99 -8.03 4.42 15.72
N GLY A 100 -7.06 5.18 16.24
CA GLY A 100 -7.07 5.73 17.60
C GLY A 100 -6.92 4.65 18.69
N ASP A 101 -7.27 4.99 19.93
CA ASP A 101 -7.12 4.07 21.08
C ASP A 101 -8.10 2.88 21.07
N ASN A 102 -9.08 2.87 20.17
CA ASN A 102 -10.12 1.84 20.12
C ASN A 102 -9.64 0.50 19.54
N VAL A 103 -8.61 0.53 18.69
CA VAL A 103 -8.09 -0.66 18.00
C VAL A 103 -6.59 -0.51 17.81
N LYS A 104 -5.82 -1.54 18.20
CA LYS A 104 -4.37 -1.57 18.03
C LYS A 104 -3.95 -2.55 16.94
N CYS A 105 -3.07 -2.11 16.05
CA CYS A 105 -2.39 -2.98 15.10
C CYS A 105 -1.33 -3.81 15.84
N LYS A 106 -1.50 -5.13 15.83
CA LYS A 106 -0.65 -6.09 16.53
C LYS A 106 0.51 -6.55 15.66
N GLU A 107 0.20 -7.01 14.47
CA GLU A 107 1.16 -7.48 13.48
C GLU A 107 0.66 -7.16 12.07
N TRP A 108 1.59 -7.07 11.12
CA TRP A 108 1.26 -6.88 9.72
C TRP A 108 2.17 -7.70 8.82
N SER A 109 1.64 -8.05 7.65
CA SER A 109 2.38 -8.78 6.62
C SER A 109 1.95 -8.34 5.23
N LEU A 110 2.88 -8.39 4.27
CA LEU A 110 2.57 -8.21 2.86
C LEU A 110 2.24 -9.57 2.25
N GLY A 111 1.13 -9.63 1.52
CA GLY A 111 0.82 -10.76 0.67
C GLY A 111 1.56 -10.69 -0.66
N TYR A 112 1.14 -11.55 -1.58
CA TYR A 112 1.71 -11.63 -2.92
C TYR A 112 1.14 -10.55 -3.82
N THR A 113 1.88 -10.18 -4.86
CA THR A 113 1.34 -9.32 -5.91
C THR A 113 0.25 -10.08 -6.66
N GLU A 114 -0.96 -9.54 -6.67
CA GLU A 114 -2.13 -10.08 -7.36
C GLU A 114 -2.46 -9.20 -8.55
N GLN A 115 -2.62 -9.80 -9.73
CA GLN A 115 -3.07 -9.08 -10.90
C GLN A 115 -4.59 -8.89 -10.84
N ARG A 116 -5.05 -7.67 -10.54
CA ARG A 116 -6.49 -7.35 -10.53
C ARG A 116 -6.98 -7.07 -11.95
N GLN A 117 -6.18 -6.36 -12.75
CA GLN A 117 -6.44 -6.04 -14.15
C GLN A 117 -5.13 -6.11 -14.96
N LYS A 118 -5.23 -6.02 -16.29
CA LYS A 118 -4.05 -6.07 -17.18
C LYS A 118 -3.00 -5.02 -16.80
N GLU A 119 -3.45 -3.80 -16.55
CA GLU A 119 -2.63 -2.62 -16.22
C GLU A 119 -2.61 -2.30 -14.71
N MET A 120 -3.21 -3.17 -13.87
CA MET A 120 -3.36 -2.89 -12.44
C MET A 120 -3.05 -4.13 -11.59
N HIS A 121 -2.02 -4.03 -10.78
CA HIS A 121 -1.68 -5.07 -9.81
C HIS A 121 -1.87 -4.53 -8.40
N VAL A 122 -2.11 -5.42 -7.44
CA VAL A 122 -2.31 -5.05 -6.03
C VAL A 122 -1.43 -5.89 -5.15
N ILE A 123 -0.89 -5.31 -4.08
CA ILE A 123 -0.19 -6.03 -3.02
C ILE A 123 -1.01 -5.84 -1.74
N PRO A 124 -1.68 -6.89 -1.23
CA PRO A 124 -2.45 -6.78 -0.01
C PRO A 124 -1.52 -6.65 1.20
N ILE A 125 -1.83 -5.71 2.09
CA ILE A 125 -1.23 -5.56 3.41
C ILE A 125 -2.25 -6.11 4.41
N ASN A 126 -1.93 -7.23 5.02
CA ASN A 126 -2.76 -7.84 6.05
C ASN A 126 -2.31 -7.31 7.41
N ILE A 127 -3.19 -6.61 8.12
CA ILE A 127 -2.92 -6.00 9.42
C ILE A 127 -3.85 -6.66 10.44
N THR A 128 -3.25 -7.42 11.37
CA THR A 128 -3.98 -8.02 12.47
C THR A 128 -4.21 -6.99 13.57
N LEU A 129 -5.46 -6.87 13.99
CA LEU A 129 -5.97 -5.96 15.00
C LEU A 129 -6.20 -6.72 16.33
N ASP A 130 -5.89 -6.10 17.45
CA ASP A 130 -6.11 -6.64 18.81
C ASP A 130 -7.52 -6.30 19.33
#